data_AF-X1NJZ5-F1
#
_entry.id   AF-X1NJZ5-F1
#
_cell.length_a   1.000
_cell.length_b   1.000
_cell.length_c   1.000
_cell.angle_alpha   90.00
_cell.angle_beta   90.00
_cell.angle_gamma   90.00
#
_symmetry.space_group_name_H-M   'P 1'
#
loop_
_entity.id
_entity.type
_entity.pdbx_description
1 polymer ?
#
loop_
_entity_poly.entity_id
_entity_poly.type
_entity_poly.pdbx_seq_one_letter_code
_entity_poly.pdbx_strand_id
1 'polypeptide(L)' 'ITRLFGTPWCSDCKLSKSFLAEHLIDYKYIDIADDEEAAKFVKGESKGEKNLLALHFFL' A
#
# COMPACT_ATOMS: atom_id res chain seq x y z
N ILE A 1 -5.87 9.23 8.25
CA ILE A 1 -4.74 8.27 8.46
C ILE A 1 -4.30 7.72 7.11
N THR A 2 -3.01 7.83 6.79
CA THR A 2 -2.42 7.30 5.54
C THR A 2 -2.42 5.77 5.58
N ARG A 3 -2.87 5.11 4.50
CA ARG A 3 -2.81 3.65 4.35
C ARG A 3 -1.87 3.29 3.21
N LEU A 4 -0.93 2.39 3.48
CA LEU A 4 -0.01 1.83 2.51
C LEU A 4 -0.36 0.36 2.29
N PHE A 5 -0.85 0.04 1.10
CA PHE A 5 -1.13 -1.32 0.67
C PHE A 5 0.06 -1.88 -0.09
N GLY A 6 0.46 -3.11 0.22
CA GLY A 6 1.62 -3.73 -0.39
C GLY A 6 1.81 -5.19 -0.01
N THR A 7 2.82 -5.83 -0.59
CA THR A 7 3.31 -7.14 -0.12
C THR A 7 4.73 -7.01 0.44
N PRO A 8 5.15 -7.86 1.38
CA PRO A 8 6.46 -7.75 2.05
C PRO A 8 7.64 -8.01 1.11
N TRP A 9 7.40 -8.73 0.01
CA TRP A 9 8.40 -9.06 -1.00
C TRP A 9 8.48 -8.03 -2.14
N CYS A 10 7.55 -7.07 -2.24
CA CYS A 10 7.56 -6.04 -3.28
C CYS A 10 8.65 -4.99 -3.03
N SER A 11 9.52 -4.77 -4.02
CA SER A 11 10.59 -3.76 -3.98
C SER A 11 10.05 -2.34 -3.79
N ASP A 12 9.02 -1.98 -4.54
CA ASP A 12 8.47 -0.63 -4.55
C ASP A 12 7.77 -0.32 -3.23
N CYS A 13 7.11 -1.33 -2.64
CA CYS A 13 6.55 -1.22 -1.30
C CYS A 13 7.62 -0.94 -0.25
N LYS A 14 8.80 -1.57 -0.34
CA LYS A 14 9.91 -1.30 0.59
C LYS A 14 10.42 0.13 0.43
N LEU A 15 10.58 0.61 -0.81
CA LEU A 15 10.99 1.99 -1.09
C LEU A 15 9.98 3.01 -0.53
N SER A 16 8.69 2.79 -0.76
CA SER A 16 7.64 3.66 -0.20
C SER A 16 7.62 3.67 1.33
N LYS A 17 7.82 2.51 1.97
CA LYS A 17 7.93 2.43 3.45
C LYS A 17 9.09 3.27 3.98
N SER A 18 10.27 3.16 3.35
CA SER A 18 11.45 3.94 3.74
C SER A 18 11.20 5.44 3.59
N PHE A 19 10.65 5.87 2.46
CA PHE A 19 10.31 7.28 2.23
C PHE A 19 9.37 7.83 3.30
N LEU A 20 8.29 7.12 3.63
CA LEU A 20 7.35 7.55 4.67
C LEU A 20 8.02 7.63 6.05
N ALA A 21 8.88 6.65 6.38
CA ALA A 21 9.61 6.61 7.64
C ALA A 21 10.63 7.76 7.74
N GLU A 22 11.39 8.04 6.68
CA GLU A 22 12.37 9.13 6.61
C GLU A 22 11.71 10.50 6.80
N HIS A 23 10.48 10.67 6.33
CA HIS A 23 9.71 11.90 6.46
C HIS A 23 8.79 11.94 7.69
N LEU A 24 8.87 10.95 8.59
CA LEU A 24 8.04 10.86 9.80
C LEU A 24 6.53 10.93 9.50
N ILE A 25 6.11 10.36 8.38
CA ILE A 25 4.70 10.31 7.99
C ILE A 25 4.11 9.06 8.62
N ASP A 26 3.16 9.24 9.55
CA ASP A 26 2.42 8.12 10.13
C ASP A 26 1.55 7.42 9.07
N TYR A 27 1.64 6.10 9.02
CA TYR A 27 0.85 5.28 8.13
C TYR A 27 0.48 3.93 8.75
N LYS A 28 -0.64 3.37 8.29
CA LYS A 28 -1.01 1.98 8.53
C LYS A 28 -0.61 1.14 7.32
N TYR A 29 0.30 0.19 7.52
CA TYR A 29 0.61 -0.81 6.51
C TYR A 29 -0.47 -1.90 6.47
N ILE A 30 -0.88 -2.30 5.27
CA ILE A 30 -1.85 -3.37 5.04
C ILE A 30 -1.22 -4.35 4.05
N ASP A 31 -1.00 -5.58 4.48
CA ASP A 31 -0.51 -6.66 3.62
C ASP A 31 -1.66 -7.26 2.82
N ILE A 32 -1.65 -7.03 1.51
CA ILE A 32 -2.72 -7.50 0.62
C ILE A 32 -2.59 -8.99 0.26
N ALA A 33 -1.49 -9.64 0.61
CA ALA A 33 -1.35 -11.09 0.42
C ALA A 33 -2.25 -11.87 1.38
N ASP A 34 -2.51 -11.33 2.56
CA ASP A 34 -3.29 -11.96 3.63
C ASP A 34 -4.69 -11.33 3.81
N ASP A 35 -5.04 -10.33 3.00
CA ASP A 35 -6.31 -9.59 3.08
C ASP A 35 -6.97 -9.48 1.69
N GLU A 36 -7.96 -10.34 1.44
CA GLU A 36 -8.68 -10.40 0.17
C GLU A 36 -9.50 -9.13 -0.11
N GLU A 37 -10.02 -8.47 0.93
CA GLU A 37 -10.78 -7.23 0.79
C GLU A 37 -9.86 -6.09 0.38
N ALA A 38 -8.69 -5.99 1.01
CA ALA A 38 -7.66 -5.04 0.64
C ALA A 38 -7.12 -5.29 -0.78
N ALA A 39 -6.96 -6.54 -1.18
CA ALA A 39 -6.56 -6.90 -2.55
C ALA A 39 -7.61 -6.46 -3.59
N LYS A 40 -8.91 -6.64 -3.30
CA LYS A 40 -10.01 -6.14 -4.15
C LYS A 40 -10.01 -4.63 -4.24
N PHE A 41 -9.80 -3.93 -3.12
CA PHE A 41 -9.70 -2.48 -3.07
C PHE A 41 -8.56 -1.97 -3.98
N VAL A 42 -7.34 -2.50 -3.81
CA VAL A 42 -6.17 -2.11 -4.62
C VAL A 42 -6.41 -2.37 -6.10
N LYS A 43 -7.00 -3.51 -6.46
CA LYS A 43 -7.34 -3.83 -7.85
C LYS A 43 -8.37 -2.87 -8.46
N GLY A 44 -9.31 -2.38 -7.65
CA GLY A 44 -10.28 -1.36 -8.06
C GLY A 44 -9.60 -0.02 -8.33
N GLU A 45 -8.74 0.42 -7.42
CA GLU A 45 -7.97 1.67 -7.54
C GLU A 45 -7.00 1.63 -8.72
N SER A 46 -6.38 0.49 -9.00
CA SER A 46 -5.44 0.31 -10.12
C SER A 46 -6.09 0.20 -11.50
N LYS A 47 -7.42 0.42 -11.60
CA LYS A 47 -8.20 0.25 -12.84
C LYS A 47 -7.99 -1.12 -13.51
N GLY A 48 -7.75 -2.15 -12.71
CA GLY A 48 -7.53 -3.52 -13.18
C GLY A 48 -6.08 -3.87 -13.53
N GLU A 49 -5.13 -2.94 -13.42
CA GLU A 49 -3.70 -3.25 -13.53
C GLU A 49 -3.21 -4.06 -12.33
N LYS A 50 -2.23 -4.94 -12.53
CA LYS A 50 -1.60 -5.73 -11.44
C LYS A 50 -0.59 -4.87 -10.68
N ASN A 51 -1.07 -3.79 -10.05
CA ASN A 51 -0.27 -2.97 -9.16
C ASN A 51 -0.39 -3.52 -7.74
N LEU A 52 0.76 -3.86 -7.14
CA LEU A 52 0.82 -4.38 -5.77
C LEU A 52 0.89 -3.25 -4.73
N LEU A 53 1.23 -2.04 -5.16
CA LEU A 53 1.42 -0.86 -4.32
C LEU A 53 0.25 0.12 -4.50
N ALA A 54 -0.39 0.52 -3.39
CA ALA A 54 -1.31 1.65 -3.39
C ALA A 54 -1.14 2.49 -2.12
N LEU A 55 -1.13 3.82 -2.28
CA LEU A 55 -1.17 4.80 -1.20
C LEU A 55 -2.53 5.47 -1.20
N HIS A 56 -3.21 5.41 -0.08
CA HIS A 56 -4.53 6.01 0.06
C HIS A 56 -4.57 6.95 1.28
N PHE A 57 -4.89 8.21 1.01
CA PHE A 57 -5.04 9.25 2.02
C PHE A 57 -6.52 9.45 2.33
N PHE A 58 -6.93 9.15 3.57
CA PHE A 58 -8.19 9.66 4.09
C PHE A 58 -7.95 11.10 4.59
N LEU A 59 -8.62 12.07 3.94
CA LEU A 59 -8.80 13.44 4.45
C LEU A 59 -9.70 13.42 5.69
#